data_AF-A0A519YR31-F1
#
_entry.id   AF-A0A519YR31-F1
#
_cell.length_a   1.000
_cell.length_b   1.000
_cell.length_c   1.000
_cell.angle_alpha   90.00
_cell.angle_beta   90.00
_cell.angle_gamma   90.00
#
_symmetry.space_group_name_H-M   'P 1'
#
loop_
_entity.id
_entity.type
_entity.pdbx_description
1 polymer ?
#
loop_
_entity_poly.entity_id
_entity_poly.type
_entity_poly.pdbx_seq_one_letter_code
_entity_poly.pdbx_strand_id
1 'polypeptide(L)'
;SFGAGGSNAHLIIEEYVAPARQVIEVSAHKPAVVVLSARDEDRLKEQAELLVRAIKERNFKQEDLADIAYTLQVGREAMGVRLACVVVTIDELKDKLQRYSLGEAVIDDLYRGEVKRNKEALEAFTADEDLAKAMQAWVAKGKFHKLLDLWVKGLNFDWALLHGEVKPRRISLPTYPFARERYWLPMVAESVRANGAGHQSSRLHPLLHRNTSDLSEQRFSSTFTGQEFFLRDHVIQGQRVLPGVVQLALAREAVSRALGAQVGGAQVLLQGVVFVRPAVVDGEGLEVHIALEPDEAGVVSFEIYSAAGENELVHSQGRAVLVHGSDGSLVARHDLQDLGTQCAVRERDAAACYGAFAAMGLAYGPAMQALVSLRTGQDAQGQVQALGQLELPAVVQGHAREFELHPSLMDGALQATAGLMLDEGGGHQATLPFALEQLEVFSAVPAQAWVWVRYSAGSRAQDAVRKLDL
;
A
#
# COMPACT_ATOMS: atom_id res chain seq x y z
N SER A 1 -34.11 -3.86 14.55
CA SER A 1 -33.22 -3.47 13.45
C SER A 1 -33.96 -2.51 12.53
N PHE A 2 -33.31 -1.44 12.09
CA PHE A 2 -33.87 -0.44 11.17
C PHE A 2 -32.99 -0.40 9.92
N GLY A 3 -33.57 -0.71 8.76
CA GLY A 3 -32.90 -0.60 7.48
C GLY A 3 -33.10 0.79 6.86
N ALA A 4 -32.08 1.33 6.20
CA ALA A 4 -32.15 2.65 5.55
C ALA A 4 -33.30 2.79 4.52
N GLY A 5 -33.80 1.66 3.97
CA GLY A 5 -34.96 1.63 3.07
C GLY A 5 -36.33 1.67 3.76
N GLY A 6 -36.40 1.90 5.08
CA GLY A 6 -37.64 1.97 5.84
C GLY A 6 -38.15 0.63 6.40
N SER A 7 -37.41 -0.46 6.19
CA SER A 7 -37.74 -1.77 6.76
C SER A 7 -37.44 -1.81 8.25
N ASN A 8 -38.44 -2.17 9.04
CA ASN A 8 -38.33 -2.29 10.49
C ASN A 8 -38.52 -3.75 10.91
N ALA A 9 -37.57 -4.26 11.70
CA ALA A 9 -37.70 -5.58 12.33
C ALA A 9 -37.63 -5.42 13.86
N HIS A 10 -38.65 -5.91 14.54
CA HIS A 10 -38.70 -6.00 15.99
C HIS A 10 -38.76 -7.47 16.40
N LEU A 11 -38.01 -7.83 17.43
CA LEU A 11 -37.95 -9.18 17.97
C LEU A 11 -38.18 -9.08 19.48
N ILE A 12 -39.08 -9.92 20.00
CA ILE A 12 -39.20 -10.16 21.43
C ILE A 12 -38.44 -11.46 21.68
N ILE A 13 -37.44 -11.38 22.55
CA ILE A 13 -36.63 -12.52 22.96
C ILE A 13 -36.84 -12.70 24.46
N GLU A 14 -37.24 -13.90 24.84
CA GLU A 14 -37.30 -14.32 26.23
C GLU A 14 -36.07 -15.15 26.57
N GLU A 15 -35.60 -15.06 27.81
CA GLU A 15 -34.49 -15.90 28.26
C GLU A 15 -34.90 -17.37 28.32
N TYR A 16 -34.00 -18.26 27.91
CA TYR A 16 -34.25 -19.69 28.07
C TYR A 16 -33.82 -20.12 29.47
N VAL A 17 -34.78 -20.56 30.29
CA VAL A 17 -34.50 -21.18 31.59
C VAL A 17 -34.13 -22.64 31.37
N ALA A 18 -32.83 -22.93 31.42
CA ALA A 18 -32.35 -24.30 31.27
C ALA A 18 -32.82 -25.18 32.45
N PRO A 19 -33.19 -26.46 32.20
CA PRO A 19 -33.50 -27.39 33.27
C PRO A 19 -32.31 -27.55 34.22
N ALA A 20 -32.55 -28.06 35.43
CA ALA A 20 -31.49 -28.26 36.42
C ALA A 20 -30.33 -29.09 35.85
N ARG A 21 -29.09 -28.67 36.15
CA ARG A 21 -27.87 -29.33 35.70
C ARG A 21 -27.78 -30.73 36.32
N GLN A 22 -27.80 -31.77 35.49
CA GLN A 22 -27.38 -33.10 35.92
C GLN A 22 -25.87 -33.18 35.80
N VAL A 23 -25.18 -33.25 36.94
CA VAL A 23 -23.72 -33.37 36.98
C VAL A 23 -23.35 -34.81 36.64
N ILE A 24 -22.56 -35.00 35.60
CA ILE A 24 -22.01 -36.30 35.23
C ILE A 24 -20.67 -36.45 35.94
N GLU A 25 -20.59 -37.42 36.85
CA GLU A 25 -19.39 -37.68 37.61
C GLU A 25 -18.27 -38.25 36.72
N VAL A 26 -17.09 -37.63 36.82
CA VAL A 26 -15.84 -38.13 36.22
C VAL A 26 -15.03 -38.79 37.33
N SER A 27 -14.66 -40.05 37.14
CA SER A 27 -13.92 -40.85 38.12
C SER A 27 -12.93 -41.80 37.44
N ALA A 28 -12.12 -42.53 38.20
CA ALA A 28 -11.19 -43.52 37.66
C ALA A 28 -11.89 -44.62 36.82
N HIS A 29 -13.14 -44.94 37.13
CA HIS A 29 -13.93 -45.93 36.38
C HIS A 29 -14.64 -45.32 35.16
N LYS A 30 -14.78 -44.00 35.12
CA LYS A 30 -15.39 -43.25 34.01
C LYS A 30 -14.62 -41.95 33.76
N PRO A 31 -13.39 -42.05 33.22
CA PRO A 31 -12.56 -40.88 33.01
C PRO A 31 -13.08 -40.01 31.86
N ALA A 32 -12.68 -38.75 31.85
CA ALA A 32 -12.98 -37.83 30.76
C ALA A 32 -11.95 -37.99 29.64
N VAL A 33 -12.44 -38.18 28.43
CA VAL A 33 -11.61 -38.24 27.22
C VAL A 33 -11.59 -36.86 26.57
N VAL A 34 -10.48 -36.16 26.67
CA VAL A 34 -10.34 -34.81 26.11
C VAL A 34 -9.58 -34.88 24.80
N VAL A 35 -10.09 -34.21 23.77
CA VAL A 35 -9.49 -34.17 22.43
C VAL A 35 -9.30 -32.74 21.96
N LEU A 36 -8.18 -32.47 21.30
CA LEU A 36 -7.90 -31.23 20.57
C LEU A 36 -7.37 -31.60 19.18
N SER A 37 -7.62 -30.73 18.21
CA SER A 37 -7.06 -30.90 16.89
C SER A 37 -6.91 -29.56 16.21
N ALA A 38 -5.85 -29.42 15.43
CA ALA A 38 -5.56 -28.23 14.66
C ALA A 38 -4.98 -28.58 13.28
N ARG A 39 -4.82 -27.55 12.45
CA ARG A 39 -4.25 -27.68 11.11
C ARG A 39 -2.74 -27.97 11.13
N ASP A 40 -2.05 -27.51 12.18
CA ASP A 40 -0.62 -27.65 12.40
C ASP A 40 -0.30 -27.69 13.91
N GLU A 41 0.95 -28.05 14.25
CA GLU A 41 1.42 -28.21 15.63
C GLU A 41 1.40 -26.90 16.43
N ASP A 42 1.71 -25.76 15.79
CA ASP A 42 1.75 -24.47 16.47
C ASP A 42 0.35 -24.01 16.88
N ARG A 43 -0.64 -24.20 16.01
CA ARG A 43 -2.05 -23.97 16.32
C ARG A 43 -2.57 -24.89 17.42
N LEU A 44 -2.11 -26.15 17.45
CA LEU A 44 -2.51 -27.12 18.47
C LEU A 44 -1.97 -26.72 19.86
N LYS A 45 -0.71 -26.26 19.94
CA LYS A 45 -0.13 -25.71 21.17
C LYS A 45 -0.84 -24.46 21.65
N GLU A 46 -1.13 -23.51 20.77
CA GLU A 46 -1.88 -22.30 21.13
C GLU A 46 -3.30 -22.65 21.61
N GLN A 47 -3.96 -23.63 20.99
CA GLN A 47 -5.27 -24.10 21.43
C GLN A 47 -5.23 -24.72 22.84
N ALA A 48 -4.18 -25.50 23.16
CA ALA A 48 -3.97 -26.05 24.50
C ALA A 48 -3.75 -24.93 25.53
N GLU A 49 -2.96 -23.91 25.20
CA GLU A 49 -2.74 -22.75 26.07
C GLU A 49 -4.02 -21.95 26.32
N LEU A 50 -4.80 -21.69 25.25
CA LEU A 50 -6.08 -20.99 25.34
C LEU A 50 -7.07 -21.75 26.21
N LEU A 51 -7.10 -23.09 26.11
CA LEU A 51 -7.97 -23.92 26.94
C LEU A 51 -7.56 -23.87 28.41
N VAL A 52 -6.26 -24.00 28.72
CA VAL A 52 -5.74 -23.86 30.09
C VAL A 52 -6.09 -22.49 30.66
N ARG A 53 -5.88 -21.44 29.88
CA ARG A 53 -6.20 -20.06 30.25
C ARG A 53 -7.69 -19.91 30.55
N ALA A 54 -8.56 -20.44 29.70
CA ALA A 54 -10.00 -20.38 29.90
C ALA A 54 -10.47 -21.17 31.13
N ILE A 55 -9.86 -22.33 31.43
CA ILE A 55 -10.13 -23.08 32.66
C ILE A 55 -9.83 -22.24 33.90
N LYS A 56 -8.71 -21.49 33.89
CA LYS A 56 -8.34 -20.60 35.00
C LYS A 56 -9.23 -19.37 35.08
N GLU A 57 -9.39 -18.63 33.98
CA GLU A 57 -10.12 -17.34 33.96
C GLU A 57 -11.62 -17.50 34.16
N ARG A 58 -12.23 -18.58 33.64
CA ARG A 58 -13.67 -18.86 33.81
C ARG A 58 -13.96 -19.70 35.05
N ASN A 59 -12.93 -20.05 35.82
CA ASN A 59 -13.03 -20.84 37.04
C ASN A 59 -13.79 -22.17 36.84
N PHE A 60 -13.48 -22.90 35.76
CA PHE A 60 -14.06 -24.22 35.53
C PHE A 60 -13.63 -25.19 36.63
N LYS A 61 -14.60 -25.92 37.16
CA LYS A 61 -14.45 -26.83 38.29
C LYS A 61 -14.50 -28.28 37.82
N GLN A 62 -14.32 -29.20 38.77
CA GLN A 62 -14.39 -30.64 38.53
C GLN A 62 -15.72 -31.08 37.88
N GLU A 63 -16.83 -30.46 38.26
CA GLU A 63 -18.16 -30.72 37.68
C GLU A 63 -18.29 -30.33 36.20
N ASP A 64 -17.42 -29.46 35.69
CA ASP A 64 -17.42 -29.01 34.29
C ASP A 64 -16.60 -29.92 33.37
N LEU A 65 -15.79 -30.84 33.92
CA LEU A 65 -14.86 -31.64 33.14
C LEU A 65 -15.55 -32.51 32.07
N ALA A 66 -16.71 -33.09 32.41
CA ALA A 66 -17.51 -33.86 31.47
C ALA A 66 -18.06 -32.97 30.33
N ASP A 67 -18.49 -31.75 30.65
CA ASP A 67 -19.01 -30.77 29.68
C ASP A 67 -17.90 -30.24 28.76
N ILE A 68 -16.69 -30.02 29.29
CA ILE A 68 -15.49 -29.65 28.52
C ILE A 68 -15.16 -30.75 27.51
N ALA A 69 -15.01 -31.99 27.99
CA ALA A 69 -14.70 -33.14 27.15
C ALA A 69 -15.73 -33.31 26.04
N TYR A 70 -17.02 -33.30 26.40
CA TYR A 70 -18.10 -33.43 25.44
C TYR A 70 -18.12 -32.31 24.40
N THR A 71 -17.94 -31.05 24.84
CA THR A 71 -17.91 -29.91 23.93
C THR A 71 -16.78 -30.03 22.91
N LEU A 72 -15.61 -30.50 23.33
CA LEU A 72 -14.46 -30.68 22.43
C LEU A 72 -14.65 -31.86 21.46
N GLN A 73 -15.29 -32.93 21.93
CA GLN A 73 -15.59 -34.13 21.14
C GLN A 73 -16.61 -33.89 20.03
N VAL A 74 -17.76 -33.27 20.35
CA VAL A 74 -18.89 -33.14 19.40
C VAL A 74 -19.06 -31.73 18.84
N GLY A 75 -18.41 -30.74 19.42
CA GLY A 75 -18.55 -29.33 19.06
C GLY A 75 -17.43 -28.79 18.19
N ARG A 76 -16.40 -29.59 17.87
CA ARG A 76 -15.22 -29.19 17.11
C ARG A 76 -14.98 -30.14 15.94
N GLU A 77 -14.49 -29.59 14.84
CA GLU A 77 -14.06 -30.37 13.68
C GLU A 77 -12.69 -31.02 13.97
N ALA A 78 -12.56 -32.32 13.65
CA ALA A 78 -11.31 -33.06 13.84
C ALA A 78 -10.33 -32.82 12.68
N MET A 79 -9.30 -32.01 12.93
CA MET A 79 -8.28 -31.61 11.96
C MET A 79 -7.10 -32.60 11.87
N GLY A 80 -6.04 -32.24 11.13
CA GLY A 80 -4.92 -33.10 10.75
C GLY A 80 -3.90 -33.37 11.86
N VAL A 81 -3.63 -32.41 12.75
CA VAL A 81 -2.76 -32.62 13.92
C VAL A 81 -3.67 -32.79 15.14
N ARG A 82 -3.51 -33.89 15.87
CA ARG A 82 -4.45 -34.32 16.90
C ARG A 82 -3.74 -34.61 18.22
N LEU A 83 -4.38 -34.18 19.31
CA LEU A 83 -3.99 -34.43 20.69
C LEU A 83 -5.17 -35.05 21.42
N ALA A 84 -4.95 -36.10 22.20
CA ALA A 84 -5.96 -36.65 23.08
C ALA A 84 -5.36 -37.03 24.43
N CYS A 85 -6.13 -36.88 25.51
CA CYS A 85 -5.74 -37.38 26.81
C CYS A 85 -6.92 -37.94 27.58
N VAL A 86 -6.62 -38.87 28.48
CA VAL A 86 -7.56 -39.39 29.46
C VAL A 86 -7.23 -38.73 30.78
N VAL A 87 -8.24 -38.12 31.43
CA VAL A 87 -8.07 -37.38 32.69
C VAL A 87 -9.20 -37.67 33.65
N VAL A 88 -8.89 -37.68 34.94
CA VAL A 88 -9.88 -37.84 36.02
C VAL A 88 -10.10 -36.54 36.79
N THR A 89 -9.18 -35.57 36.70
CA THR A 89 -9.35 -34.26 37.35
C THR A 89 -9.11 -33.06 36.42
N ILE A 90 -9.73 -31.93 36.75
CA ILE A 90 -9.50 -30.67 36.03
C ILE A 90 -8.05 -30.17 36.17
N ASP A 91 -7.38 -30.49 37.29
CA ASP A 91 -5.98 -30.14 37.53
C ASP A 91 -5.04 -30.97 36.66
N GLU A 92 -5.31 -32.27 36.53
CA GLU A 92 -4.58 -33.16 35.61
C GLU A 92 -4.70 -32.70 34.16
N LEU A 93 -5.90 -32.24 33.74
CA LEU A 93 -6.09 -31.68 32.42
C LEU A 93 -5.22 -30.43 32.21
N LYS A 94 -5.20 -29.51 33.17
CA LYS A 94 -4.36 -28.30 33.09
C LYS A 94 -2.88 -28.67 32.98
N ASP A 95 -2.41 -29.57 33.84
CA ASP A 95 -1.00 -30.00 33.85
C ASP A 95 -0.57 -30.60 32.52
N LYS A 96 -1.32 -31.59 32.02
CA LYS A 96 -1.00 -32.27 30.75
C LYS A 96 -0.96 -31.29 29.57
N LEU A 97 -1.92 -30.36 29.49
CA LEU A 97 -1.95 -29.35 28.43
C LEU A 97 -0.79 -28.35 28.56
N GLN A 98 -0.45 -27.91 29.76
CA GLN A 98 0.67 -26.99 29.99
C GLN A 98 2.02 -27.62 29.61
N ARG A 99 2.25 -28.88 30.03
CA ARG A 99 3.45 -29.65 29.68
C ARG A 99 3.56 -29.86 28.18
N TYR A 100 2.43 -30.15 27.51
CA TYR A 100 2.39 -30.27 26.05
C TYR A 100 2.76 -28.94 25.36
N SER A 101 2.17 -27.82 25.79
CA SER A 101 2.48 -26.49 25.23
C SER A 101 3.95 -26.10 25.42
N LEU A 102 4.57 -26.51 26.54
CA LEU A 102 6.01 -26.32 26.80
C LEU A 102 6.92 -27.24 25.97
N GLY A 103 6.36 -28.15 25.17
CA GLY A 103 7.12 -29.00 24.25
C GLY A 103 7.68 -30.28 24.88
N GLU A 104 7.15 -30.73 26.02
CA GLU A 104 7.60 -31.97 26.65
C GLU A 104 7.32 -33.19 25.76
N ALA A 105 8.33 -34.07 25.62
CA ALA A 105 8.31 -35.13 24.62
C ALA A 105 7.43 -36.33 25.03
N VAL A 106 7.33 -36.63 26.33
CA VAL A 106 6.61 -37.79 26.86
C VAL A 106 5.76 -37.33 28.04
N ILE A 107 4.44 -37.49 27.90
CA ILE A 107 3.46 -37.18 28.95
C ILE A 107 2.55 -38.41 29.05
N ASP A 108 2.39 -38.95 30.25
CA ASP A 108 1.59 -40.16 30.47
C ASP A 108 0.12 -39.94 30.10
N ASP A 109 -0.48 -40.95 29.46
CA ASP A 109 -1.87 -40.93 28.98
C ASP A 109 -2.24 -39.72 28.09
N LEU A 110 -1.25 -39.21 27.35
CA LEU A 110 -1.40 -38.20 26.32
C LEU A 110 -0.91 -38.74 24.98
N TYR A 111 -1.80 -38.72 24.00
CA TYR A 111 -1.61 -39.26 22.66
C TYR A 111 -1.54 -38.08 21.69
N ARG A 112 -0.53 -38.10 20.82
CA ARG A 112 -0.35 -37.11 19.76
C ARG A 112 -0.08 -37.79 18.43
N GLY A 113 -0.58 -37.20 17.36
CA GLY A 113 -0.41 -37.75 16.02
C GLY A 113 -0.78 -36.76 14.93
N GLU A 114 -0.21 -37.00 13.75
CA GLU A 114 -0.53 -36.28 12.53
C GLU A 114 -1.16 -37.27 11.53
N VAL A 115 -2.30 -36.89 10.98
CA VAL A 115 -3.00 -37.66 9.95
C VAL A 115 -2.21 -37.57 8.65
N LYS A 116 -1.33 -38.55 8.40
CA LYS A 116 -0.57 -38.65 7.15
C LYS A 116 -1.50 -38.93 5.96
N ARG A 117 -1.10 -38.44 4.78
CA ARG A 117 -1.84 -38.38 3.50
C ARG A 117 -2.37 -39.70 2.88
N ASN A 118 -2.42 -40.82 3.61
CA ASN A 118 -3.04 -42.07 3.16
C ASN A 118 -4.46 -42.22 3.73
N LYS A 119 -5.33 -41.22 3.49
CA LYS A 119 -6.75 -41.25 3.89
C LYS A 119 -7.46 -42.51 3.38
N GLU A 120 -7.22 -42.90 2.14
CA GLU A 120 -7.86 -44.05 1.48
C GLU A 120 -7.55 -45.39 2.18
N ALA A 121 -6.31 -45.57 2.68
CA ALA A 121 -5.92 -46.81 3.36
C ALA A 121 -6.53 -46.93 4.76
N LEU A 122 -6.78 -45.81 5.46
CA LEU A 122 -7.38 -45.83 6.80
C LEU A 122 -8.91 -45.82 6.75
N GLU A 123 -9.51 -45.15 5.76
CA GLU A 123 -10.95 -45.18 5.50
C GLU A 123 -11.43 -46.59 5.14
N ALA A 124 -10.62 -47.35 4.37
CA ALA A 124 -10.86 -48.77 4.09
C ALA A 124 -10.85 -49.64 5.36
N PHE A 125 -10.08 -49.29 6.38
CA PHE A 125 -10.10 -49.95 7.70
C PHE A 125 -11.35 -49.58 8.53
N THR A 126 -11.92 -48.38 8.34
CA THR A 126 -13.08 -47.90 9.11
C THR A 126 -14.43 -48.42 8.64
N ALA A 127 -14.52 -48.91 7.41
CA ALA A 127 -15.74 -49.50 6.84
C ALA A 127 -15.97 -50.97 7.26
N ASP A 128 -15.03 -51.54 8.03
CA ASP A 128 -15.13 -52.91 8.55
C ASP A 128 -16.06 -52.96 9.76
N GLU A 129 -17.17 -53.71 9.65
CA GLU A 129 -18.12 -53.93 10.76
C GLU A 129 -17.45 -54.51 12.00
N ASP A 130 -16.38 -55.30 11.84
CA ASP A 130 -15.66 -55.89 12.96
C ASP A 130 -14.85 -54.85 13.74
N LEU A 131 -14.35 -53.81 13.08
CA LEU A 131 -13.70 -52.68 13.75
C LEU A 131 -14.72 -51.86 14.54
N ALA A 132 -15.90 -51.59 13.99
CA ALA A 132 -16.96 -50.88 14.70
C ALA A 132 -17.40 -51.63 15.97
N LYS A 133 -17.57 -52.97 15.90
CA LYS A 133 -17.86 -53.82 17.06
C LYS A 133 -16.71 -53.83 18.07
N ALA A 134 -15.46 -53.88 17.60
CA ALA A 134 -14.28 -53.80 18.47
C ALA A 134 -14.21 -52.47 19.23
N MET A 135 -14.52 -51.36 18.56
CA MET A 135 -14.55 -50.03 19.16
C MET A 135 -15.65 -49.90 20.21
N GLN A 136 -16.87 -50.38 19.93
CA GLN A 136 -17.93 -50.44 20.93
C GLN A 136 -17.53 -51.28 22.15
N ALA A 137 -16.87 -52.43 21.91
CA ALA A 137 -16.35 -53.27 22.99
C ALA A 137 -15.23 -52.59 23.78
N TRP A 138 -14.39 -51.75 23.17
CA TRP A 138 -13.38 -50.97 23.88
C TRP A 138 -14.00 -49.87 24.73
N VAL A 139 -14.99 -49.14 24.20
CA VAL A 139 -15.75 -48.14 24.96
C VAL A 139 -16.45 -48.78 26.15
N ALA A 140 -17.16 -49.89 25.95
CA ALA A 140 -17.86 -50.61 27.02
C ALA A 140 -16.91 -51.16 28.09
N LYS A 141 -15.66 -51.45 27.75
CA LYS A 141 -14.62 -51.95 28.66
C LYS A 141 -13.71 -50.84 29.20
N GLY A 142 -13.98 -49.56 28.90
CA GLY A 142 -13.15 -48.42 29.32
C GLY A 142 -11.73 -48.40 28.71
N LYS A 143 -11.49 -49.10 27.60
CA LYS A 143 -10.17 -49.22 26.94
C LYS A 143 -9.90 -48.07 25.99
N PHE A 144 -9.83 -46.85 26.50
CA PHE A 144 -9.67 -45.64 25.68
C PHE A 144 -8.30 -45.51 25.01
N HIS A 145 -7.24 -46.12 25.55
CA HIS A 145 -5.89 -46.03 24.99
C HIS A 145 -5.80 -46.44 23.50
N LYS A 146 -6.43 -47.54 23.10
CA LYS A 146 -6.42 -48.00 21.69
C LYS A 146 -7.21 -47.08 20.78
N LEU A 147 -8.36 -46.61 21.28
CA LEU A 147 -9.21 -45.67 20.55
C LEU A 147 -8.45 -44.38 20.27
N LEU A 148 -7.80 -43.82 21.30
CA LEU A 148 -7.07 -42.56 21.18
C LEU A 148 -5.83 -42.69 20.28
N ASP A 149 -5.07 -43.77 20.40
CA ASP A 149 -3.91 -44.03 19.53
C ASP A 149 -4.30 -44.11 18.04
N LEU A 150 -5.47 -44.69 17.72
CA LEU A 150 -5.99 -44.73 16.36
C LEU A 150 -6.62 -43.40 15.92
N TRP A 151 -7.32 -42.72 16.82
CA TRP A 151 -7.95 -41.43 16.54
C TRP A 151 -6.90 -40.36 16.19
N VAL A 152 -5.80 -40.28 16.93
CA VAL A 152 -4.73 -39.31 16.61
C VAL A 152 -4.02 -39.63 15.28
N LYS A 153 -4.14 -40.87 14.78
CA LYS A 153 -3.63 -41.30 13.47
C LYS A 153 -4.63 -41.08 12.32
N GLY A 154 -5.83 -40.60 12.62
CA GLY A 154 -6.82 -40.21 11.60
C GLY A 154 -8.11 -41.00 11.59
N LEU A 155 -8.29 -41.98 12.50
CA LEU A 155 -9.54 -42.72 12.60
C LEU A 155 -10.71 -41.75 12.81
N ASN A 156 -11.80 -41.93 12.05
CA ASN A 156 -13.05 -41.24 12.31
C ASN A 156 -13.83 -41.99 13.39
N PHE A 157 -14.32 -41.28 14.40
CA PHE A 157 -15.05 -41.88 15.52
C PHE A 157 -16.22 -41.02 15.92
N ASP A 158 -17.40 -41.63 16.03
CA ASP A 158 -18.58 -40.98 16.57
C ASP A 158 -18.50 -40.92 18.10
N TRP A 159 -18.06 -39.76 18.61
CA TRP A 159 -17.95 -39.50 20.03
C TRP A 159 -19.27 -39.58 20.79
N ALA A 160 -20.42 -39.51 20.11
CA ALA A 160 -21.72 -39.69 20.76
C ALA A 160 -21.85 -41.08 21.43
N LEU A 161 -21.11 -42.08 20.93
CA LEU A 161 -21.07 -43.44 21.48
C LEU A 161 -20.44 -43.52 22.87
N LEU A 162 -19.67 -42.51 23.31
CA LEU A 162 -19.14 -42.46 24.68
C LEU A 162 -20.19 -42.05 25.73
N HIS A 163 -21.31 -41.50 25.28
CA HIS A 163 -22.32 -40.91 26.15
C HIS A 163 -23.61 -41.73 26.07
N GLY A 164 -24.18 -42.03 27.24
CA GLY A 164 -25.46 -42.73 27.33
C GLY A 164 -26.64 -41.80 27.05
N GLU A 165 -27.81 -42.13 27.60
CA GLU A 165 -29.02 -41.32 27.45
C GLU A 165 -28.87 -39.90 28.03
N VAL A 166 -28.13 -39.78 29.14
CA VAL A 166 -27.79 -38.48 29.75
C VAL A 166 -26.47 -37.98 29.17
N LYS A 167 -26.56 -36.92 28.36
CA LYS A 167 -25.40 -36.28 27.71
C LYS A 167 -24.92 -35.06 28.50
N PRO A 168 -23.61 -34.81 28.58
CA PRO A 168 -23.09 -33.55 29.10
C PRO A 168 -23.58 -32.36 28.27
N ARG A 169 -23.48 -31.15 28.82
CA ARG A 169 -23.89 -29.92 28.15
C ARG A 169 -22.77 -29.41 27.27
N ARG A 170 -23.14 -28.80 26.14
CA ARG A 170 -22.20 -27.98 25.37
C ARG A 170 -22.04 -26.64 26.06
N ILE A 171 -20.81 -26.30 26.38
CA ILE A 171 -20.44 -25.04 27.06
C ILE A 171 -19.59 -24.18 26.15
N SER A 172 -19.55 -22.87 26.40
CA SER A 172 -18.68 -21.98 25.66
C SER A 172 -17.22 -22.21 26.05
N LEU A 173 -16.45 -22.78 25.12
CA LEU A 173 -14.99 -22.90 25.19
C LEU A 173 -14.32 -21.92 24.21
N PRO A 174 -13.01 -21.62 24.36
CA PRO A 174 -12.27 -20.76 23.44
C PRO A 174 -12.48 -21.16 21.98
N THR A 175 -12.56 -20.17 21.10
CA THR A 175 -12.64 -20.40 19.65
C THR A 175 -11.31 -20.93 19.12
N TYR A 176 -11.35 -21.56 17.95
CA TYR A 176 -10.14 -22.04 17.28
C TYR A 176 -9.18 -20.88 16.98
N PRO A 177 -7.88 -20.97 17.32
CA PRO A 177 -6.91 -19.91 17.05
C PRO A 177 -6.51 -19.92 15.57
N PHE A 178 -7.34 -19.37 14.69
CA PHE A 178 -6.99 -19.27 13.27
C PHE A 178 -5.64 -18.56 13.07
N ALA A 179 -4.83 -19.12 12.17
CA ALA A 179 -3.59 -18.48 11.75
C ALA A 179 -3.92 -17.06 11.25
N ARG A 180 -3.21 -16.06 11.78
CA ARG A 180 -3.40 -14.65 11.45
C ARG A 180 -2.62 -14.29 10.18
N GLU A 181 -2.87 -15.07 9.15
CA GLU A 181 -2.30 -14.85 7.83
C GLU A 181 -3.10 -13.75 7.12
N ARG A 182 -2.38 -12.81 6.50
CA ARG A 182 -2.99 -11.69 5.81
C ARG A 182 -3.50 -12.15 4.44
N TYR A 183 -4.79 -12.49 4.38
CA TYR A 183 -5.51 -12.71 3.13
C TYR A 183 -6.40 -11.51 2.84
N TRP A 184 -5.88 -10.58 2.04
CA TRP A 184 -6.63 -9.42 1.57
C TRP A 184 -6.57 -9.42 0.05
N LEU A 185 -7.68 -9.06 -0.60
CA LEU A 185 -7.60 -8.73 -2.03
C LEU A 185 -6.55 -7.63 -2.19
N PRO A 186 -5.63 -7.72 -3.17
CA PRO A 186 -4.84 -6.58 -3.58
C PRO A 186 -5.83 -5.44 -3.79
N MET A 187 -5.63 -4.35 -3.05
CA MET A 187 -6.51 -3.19 -3.16
C MET A 187 -6.18 -2.54 -4.51
N VAL A 188 -6.76 -3.07 -5.59
CA VAL A 188 -6.89 -2.35 -6.84
C VAL A 188 -7.74 -1.15 -6.46
N ALA A 189 -7.10 0.02 -6.47
CA ALA A 189 -7.68 1.25 -5.94
C ALA A 189 -8.82 1.73 -6.84
N GLU A 190 -9.97 1.06 -6.77
CA GLU A 190 -11.22 1.54 -7.34
C GLU A 190 -11.72 2.70 -6.47
N SER A 191 -11.36 3.87 -6.94
CA SER A 191 -11.81 5.16 -6.46
C SER A 191 -13.27 5.41 -6.86
N VAL A 192 -14.22 5.03 -6.01
CA VAL A 192 -15.58 5.62 -6.07
C VAL A 192 -16.11 5.98 -4.69
N ARG A 193 -15.99 7.29 -4.41
CA ARG A 193 -16.99 8.17 -3.77
C ARG A 193 -17.55 7.76 -2.40
N ALA A 194 -17.05 8.43 -1.36
CA ALA A 194 -17.90 9.10 -0.38
C ALA A 194 -17.10 10.22 0.30
N ASN A 195 -17.75 11.36 0.50
CA ASN A 195 -17.23 12.59 1.07
C ASN A 195 -16.48 12.42 2.40
N GLY A 196 -15.47 13.28 2.56
CA GLY A 196 -15.24 13.99 3.82
C GLY A 196 -14.30 13.31 4.81
N ALA A 197 -13.11 13.89 4.93
CA ALA A 197 -12.30 13.92 6.15
C ALA A 197 -12.09 12.58 6.89
N GLY A 198 -11.07 11.83 6.48
CA GLY A 198 -10.51 10.78 7.33
C GLY A 198 -9.52 9.89 6.58
N HIS A 199 -8.25 9.91 7.01
CA HIS A 199 -7.10 9.12 6.58
C HIS A 199 -6.19 9.71 5.47
N GLN A 200 -5.71 10.94 5.68
CA GLN A 200 -4.38 11.35 5.18
C GLN A 200 -3.28 10.90 6.15
N SER A 201 -3.02 9.60 6.26
CA SER A 201 -1.75 9.09 6.82
C SER A 201 -1.14 8.13 5.80
N SER A 202 0.06 8.31 5.26
CA SER A 202 1.16 9.24 5.56
C SER A 202 1.99 9.44 4.28
N ARG A 203 1.44 10.11 3.26
CA ARG A 203 2.24 10.44 2.07
C ARG A 203 3.28 11.48 2.45
N LEU A 204 4.56 11.27 2.09
CA LEU A 204 5.64 12.20 2.44
C LEU A 204 5.41 13.58 1.81
N HIS A 205 4.96 13.60 0.56
CA HIS A 205 4.67 14.77 -0.28
C HIS A 205 3.68 14.35 -1.39
N PRO A 206 2.89 15.25 -2.00
CA PRO A 206 1.98 14.89 -3.10
C PRO A 206 2.64 14.18 -4.29
N LEU A 207 3.93 14.48 -4.56
CA LEU A 207 4.73 13.84 -5.61
C LEU A 207 5.60 12.68 -5.11
N LEU A 208 5.81 12.56 -3.80
CA LEU A 208 6.69 11.57 -3.20
C LEU A 208 5.93 10.84 -2.09
N HIS A 209 5.39 9.65 -2.36
CA HIS A 209 4.39 9.07 -1.45
C HIS A 209 5.02 8.32 -0.28
N ARG A 210 6.04 7.50 -0.53
CA ARG A 210 6.64 6.64 0.50
C ARG A 210 8.14 6.46 0.29
N ASN A 211 8.85 6.29 1.40
CA ASN A 211 10.22 5.79 1.39
C ASN A 211 10.16 4.25 1.26
N THR A 212 10.86 3.72 0.27
CA THR A 212 10.95 2.29 -0.06
C THR A 212 12.41 1.85 -0.16
N SER A 213 13.30 2.55 0.53
CA SER A 213 14.71 2.20 0.67
C SER A 213 14.84 0.87 1.40
N ASP A 214 15.87 0.13 1.04
CA ASP A 214 16.38 -1.01 1.80
C ASP A 214 17.91 -0.88 1.96
N LEU A 215 18.60 -1.98 2.29
CA LEU A 215 20.06 -1.96 2.47
C LEU A 215 20.83 -1.87 1.14
N SER A 216 20.17 -2.07 0.00
CA SER A 216 20.80 -2.07 -1.33
C SER A 216 20.65 -0.74 -2.05
N GLU A 217 19.57 -0.01 -1.81
CA GLU A 217 19.24 1.19 -2.58
C GLU A 217 18.49 2.22 -1.73
N GLN A 218 18.87 3.50 -1.87
CA GLN A 218 18.08 4.61 -1.37
C GLN A 218 16.98 4.94 -2.38
N ARG A 219 15.73 4.64 -2.05
CA ARG A 219 14.61 4.72 -3.00
C ARG A 219 13.33 5.27 -2.40
N PHE A 220 12.63 6.08 -3.19
CA PHE A 220 11.25 6.47 -2.90
C PHE A 220 10.30 6.01 -4.00
N SER A 221 9.04 5.79 -3.65
CA SER A 221 8.01 5.33 -4.58
C SER A 221 6.75 6.18 -4.49
N SER A 222 6.13 6.42 -5.65
CA SER A 222 4.87 7.13 -5.82
C SER A 222 3.97 6.39 -6.80
N THR A 223 2.69 6.27 -6.47
CA THR A 223 1.70 5.61 -7.33
C THR A 223 0.72 6.66 -7.83
N PHE A 224 0.75 6.92 -9.13
CA PHE A 224 -0.11 7.91 -9.79
C PHE A 224 -1.29 7.23 -10.47
N THR A 225 -2.49 7.74 -10.22
CA THR A 225 -3.75 7.18 -10.75
C THR A 225 -4.14 7.77 -12.10
N GLY A 226 -3.47 8.85 -12.51
CA GLY A 226 -3.84 9.64 -13.67
C GLY A 226 -4.98 10.62 -13.40
N GLN A 227 -5.51 10.66 -12.18
CA GLN A 227 -6.56 11.59 -11.74
C GLN A 227 -6.01 12.82 -11.03
N GLU A 228 -4.72 12.79 -10.65
CA GLU A 228 -4.00 13.96 -10.16
C GLU A 228 -4.14 15.09 -11.19
N PHE A 229 -4.36 16.33 -10.72
CA PHE A 229 -4.69 17.43 -11.62
C PHE A 229 -3.63 17.62 -12.72
N PHE A 230 -2.35 17.43 -12.38
CA PHE A 230 -1.21 17.57 -13.29
C PHE A 230 -1.04 16.39 -14.25
N LEU A 231 -1.83 15.33 -14.14
CA LEU A 231 -1.90 14.21 -15.09
C LEU A 231 -3.21 14.23 -15.87
N ARG A 232 -4.33 14.43 -15.19
CA ARG A 232 -5.67 14.54 -15.79
C ARG A 232 -5.71 15.65 -16.85
N ASP A 233 -5.10 16.79 -16.53
CA ASP A 233 -5.13 17.99 -17.36
C ASP A 233 -3.82 18.19 -18.16
N HIS A 234 -2.94 17.19 -18.20
CA HIS A 234 -1.72 17.20 -19.02
C HIS A 234 -1.75 16.02 -20.01
N VAL A 235 -2.43 16.22 -21.14
CA VAL A 235 -2.65 15.19 -22.15
C VAL A 235 -1.86 15.50 -23.41
N ILE A 236 -0.93 14.62 -23.77
CA ILE A 236 -0.07 14.73 -24.95
C ILE A 236 -0.44 13.62 -25.92
N GLN A 237 -0.82 13.96 -27.14
CA GLN A 237 -1.23 13.01 -28.19
C GLN A 237 -2.29 12.00 -27.70
N GLY A 238 -3.23 12.47 -26.87
CA GLY A 238 -4.29 11.64 -26.27
C GLY A 238 -3.88 10.80 -25.06
N GLN A 239 -2.61 10.84 -24.64
CA GLN A 239 -2.08 10.10 -23.50
C GLN A 239 -1.84 11.02 -22.30
N ARG A 240 -2.13 10.53 -21.08
CA ARG A 240 -1.76 11.24 -19.84
C ARG A 240 -0.29 11.01 -19.58
N VAL A 241 0.51 12.06 -19.72
CA VAL A 241 1.97 11.99 -19.57
C VAL A 241 2.34 12.74 -18.29
N LEU A 242 3.16 12.13 -17.43
CA LEU A 242 3.69 12.80 -16.25
C LEU A 242 4.59 13.97 -16.71
N PRO A 243 4.24 15.24 -16.37
CA PRO A 243 4.99 16.39 -16.84
C PRO A 243 6.47 16.32 -16.42
N GLY A 244 7.38 16.77 -17.29
CA GLY A 244 8.81 16.82 -16.96
C GLY A 244 9.08 17.64 -15.69
N VAL A 245 8.35 18.74 -15.50
CA VAL A 245 8.45 19.58 -14.30
C VAL A 245 8.04 18.88 -13.01
N VAL A 246 7.11 17.91 -13.10
CA VAL A 246 6.73 17.07 -11.96
C VAL A 246 7.86 16.11 -11.61
N GLN A 247 8.55 15.56 -12.60
CA GLN A 247 9.73 14.73 -12.38
C GLN A 247 10.88 15.52 -11.74
N LEU A 248 11.10 16.77 -12.16
CA LEU A 248 12.09 17.67 -11.53
C LEU A 248 11.74 17.96 -10.06
N ALA A 249 10.48 18.31 -9.77
CA ALA A 249 10.02 18.56 -8.42
C ALA A 249 10.11 17.30 -7.54
N LEU A 250 9.80 16.12 -8.09
CA LEU A 250 9.96 14.82 -7.43
C LEU A 250 11.42 14.54 -7.09
N ALA A 251 12.35 14.75 -8.05
CA ALA A 251 13.78 14.56 -7.83
C ALA A 251 14.32 15.49 -6.73
N ARG A 252 13.97 16.78 -6.80
CA ARG A 252 14.35 17.78 -5.78
C ARG A 252 13.86 17.38 -4.39
N GLU A 253 12.59 16.97 -4.28
CA GLU A 253 11.98 16.58 -3.00
C GLU A 253 12.64 15.31 -2.43
N ALA A 254 12.92 14.31 -3.27
CA ALA A 254 13.58 13.07 -2.87
C ALA A 254 14.99 13.32 -2.34
N VAL A 255 15.79 14.10 -3.06
CA VAL A 255 17.16 14.48 -2.65
C VAL A 255 17.14 15.31 -1.37
N SER A 256 16.25 16.31 -1.30
CA SER A 256 16.11 17.17 -0.10
C SER A 256 15.82 16.37 1.16
N ARG A 257 14.95 15.35 1.06
CA ARG A 257 14.64 14.45 2.17
C ARG A 257 15.77 13.49 2.50
N ALA A 258 16.39 12.86 1.49
CA ALA A 258 17.47 11.90 1.70
C ALA A 258 18.67 12.54 2.42
N LEU A 259 18.96 13.81 2.12
CA LEU A 259 20.07 14.54 2.71
C LEU A 259 19.70 15.39 3.93
N GLY A 260 18.43 15.37 4.36
CA GLY A 260 17.95 16.19 5.48
C GLY A 260 18.07 17.71 5.25
N ALA A 261 18.11 18.16 3.99
CA ALA A 261 18.37 19.54 3.59
C ALA A 261 17.33 20.54 4.12
N GLN A 262 16.11 20.05 4.41
CA GLN A 262 15.01 20.79 5.05
C GLN A 262 15.41 21.39 6.42
N VAL A 263 16.41 20.82 7.10
CA VAL A 263 16.82 21.24 8.45
C VAL A 263 17.92 22.32 8.42
N GLY A 264 18.61 22.50 7.29
CA GLY A 264 19.85 23.28 7.21
C GLY A 264 19.85 24.48 6.26
N GLY A 265 18.72 24.82 5.63
CA GLY A 265 18.64 25.93 4.66
C GLY A 265 19.45 25.71 3.38
N ALA A 266 19.87 24.47 3.10
CA ALA A 266 20.60 24.09 1.90
C ALA A 266 19.62 24.00 0.71
N GLN A 267 20.06 24.47 -0.46
CA GLN A 267 19.30 24.38 -1.70
C GLN A 267 19.77 23.18 -2.53
N VAL A 268 18.82 22.49 -3.15
CA VAL A 268 19.11 21.38 -4.07
C VAL A 268 19.17 21.93 -5.50
N LEU A 269 20.36 21.92 -6.08
CA LEU A 269 20.60 22.22 -7.49
C LEU A 269 20.44 20.95 -8.31
N LEU A 270 19.61 20.94 -9.36
CA LEU A 270 19.55 19.83 -10.32
C LEU A 270 20.39 20.16 -11.54
N GLN A 271 21.14 19.18 -12.06
CA GLN A 271 22.04 19.36 -13.21
C GLN A 271 22.00 18.15 -14.16
N GLY A 272 22.13 18.44 -15.45
CA GLY A 272 22.26 17.44 -16.51
C GLY A 272 21.13 16.42 -16.51
N VAL A 273 19.89 16.88 -16.34
CA VAL A 273 18.72 16.01 -16.36
C VAL A 273 18.36 15.68 -17.81
N VAL A 274 18.13 14.40 -18.10
CA VAL A 274 17.71 13.91 -19.41
C VAL A 274 16.38 13.20 -19.26
N PHE A 275 15.39 13.54 -20.09
CA PHE A 275 14.11 12.85 -20.18
C PHE A 275 14.23 11.76 -21.26
N VAL A 276 14.51 10.54 -20.81
CA VAL A 276 14.80 9.38 -21.68
C VAL A 276 13.55 8.92 -22.42
N ARG A 277 12.40 8.86 -21.74
CA ARG A 277 11.11 8.51 -22.34
C ARG A 277 9.93 9.09 -21.54
N PRO A 278 8.74 9.22 -22.15
CA PRO A 278 7.56 9.67 -21.44
C PRO A 278 7.05 8.65 -20.41
N ALA A 279 6.79 9.11 -19.19
CA ALA A 279 6.08 8.36 -18.16
C ALA A 279 4.56 8.47 -18.41
N VAL A 280 4.01 7.53 -19.17
CA VAL A 280 2.59 7.48 -19.52
C VAL A 280 1.79 6.77 -18.43
N VAL A 281 0.66 7.36 -18.02
CA VAL A 281 -0.25 6.76 -17.05
C VAL A 281 -1.48 6.22 -17.77
N ASP A 282 -1.67 4.91 -17.70
CA ASP A 282 -2.80 4.22 -18.33
C ASP A 282 -3.98 4.04 -17.36
N GLY A 283 -4.94 3.17 -17.71
CA GLY A 283 -6.13 2.92 -16.90
C GLY A 283 -5.87 2.25 -15.55
N GLU A 284 -4.72 1.60 -15.37
CA GLU A 284 -4.32 0.93 -14.12
C GLU A 284 -3.50 1.84 -13.21
N GLY A 285 -3.04 2.98 -13.73
CA GLY A 285 -2.15 3.91 -13.05
C GLY A 285 -0.67 3.61 -13.35
N LEU A 286 0.22 4.39 -12.75
CA LEU A 286 1.66 4.24 -12.93
C LEU A 286 2.35 4.33 -11.58
N GLU A 287 3.07 3.27 -11.23
CA GLU A 287 4.02 3.31 -10.13
C GLU A 287 5.38 3.79 -10.63
N VAL A 288 5.88 4.85 -10.00
CA VAL A 288 7.16 5.49 -10.30
C VAL A 288 8.06 5.39 -9.08
N HIS A 289 9.30 5.03 -9.32
CA HIS A 289 10.37 4.98 -8.34
C HIS A 289 11.40 6.06 -8.66
N ILE A 290 12.05 6.56 -7.62
CA ILE A 290 13.28 7.34 -7.76
C ILE A 290 14.39 6.68 -6.94
N ALA A 291 15.45 6.26 -7.62
CA ALA A 291 16.70 5.79 -7.04
C ALA A 291 17.63 6.98 -6.80
N LEU A 292 18.37 6.96 -5.69
CA LEU A 292 19.38 7.96 -5.35
C LEU A 292 20.71 7.27 -5.04
N GLU A 293 21.79 7.69 -5.72
CA GLU A 293 23.14 7.18 -5.51
C GLU A 293 24.10 8.35 -5.24
N PRO A 294 24.56 8.55 -3.99
CA PRO A 294 25.55 9.56 -3.65
C PRO A 294 26.95 9.12 -4.07
N ASP A 295 27.74 10.03 -4.63
CA ASP A 295 29.17 9.83 -4.87
C ASP A 295 30.05 10.37 -3.72
N GLU A 296 31.36 10.10 -3.79
CA GLU A 296 32.34 10.55 -2.79
C GLU A 296 32.45 12.08 -2.69
N ALA A 297 32.03 12.81 -3.72
CA ALA A 297 32.06 14.28 -3.78
C ALA A 297 30.76 14.92 -3.25
N GLY A 298 29.78 14.11 -2.83
CA GLY A 298 28.48 14.59 -2.34
C GLY A 298 27.48 14.96 -3.45
N VAL A 299 27.78 14.62 -4.71
CA VAL A 299 26.83 14.69 -5.81
C VAL A 299 25.93 13.46 -5.75
N VAL A 300 24.62 13.66 -5.88
CA VAL A 300 23.64 12.58 -5.88
C VAL A 300 23.15 12.35 -7.30
N SER A 301 23.49 11.20 -7.88
CA SER A 301 22.86 10.74 -9.12
C SER A 301 21.45 10.25 -8.80
N PHE A 302 20.50 10.50 -9.70
CA PHE A 302 19.15 9.99 -9.55
C PHE A 302 18.61 9.42 -10.86
N GLU A 303 17.77 8.40 -10.73
CA GLU A 303 17.02 7.80 -11.84
C GLU A 303 15.55 7.66 -11.45
N ILE A 304 14.67 8.14 -12.31
CA ILE A 304 13.21 8.00 -12.19
C ILE A 304 12.77 6.92 -13.16
N TYR A 305 12.20 5.83 -12.65
CA TYR A 305 11.83 4.65 -13.44
C TYR A 305 10.49 4.05 -13.01
N SER A 306 9.92 3.18 -13.85
CA SER A 306 8.78 2.32 -13.50
C SER A 306 9.09 0.87 -13.81
N ALA A 307 8.41 -0.07 -13.14
CA ALA A 307 8.49 -1.47 -13.48
C ALA A 307 7.73 -1.78 -14.79
N ALA A 308 8.29 -2.64 -15.63
CA ALA A 308 7.64 -3.22 -16.80
C ALA A 308 7.97 -4.71 -16.90
N GLY A 309 7.13 -5.54 -16.27
CA GLY A 309 7.41 -6.96 -16.10
C GLY A 309 8.61 -7.16 -15.16
N GLU A 310 9.66 -7.82 -15.65
CA GLU A 310 10.92 -8.03 -14.92
C GLU A 310 11.96 -6.93 -15.15
N ASN A 311 11.68 -5.95 -16.02
CA ASN A 311 12.63 -4.90 -16.38
C ASN A 311 12.23 -3.53 -15.82
N GLU A 312 13.22 -2.67 -15.64
CA GLU A 312 13.04 -1.27 -15.28
C GLU A 312 13.00 -0.40 -16.54
N LEU A 313 12.04 0.54 -16.59
CA LEU A 313 11.95 1.55 -17.64
C LEU A 313 12.32 2.91 -17.07
N VAL A 314 13.54 3.36 -17.35
CA VAL A 314 14.01 4.70 -16.99
C VAL A 314 13.28 5.75 -17.82
N HIS A 315 12.64 6.70 -17.12
CA HIS A 315 11.91 7.85 -17.67
C HIS A 315 12.78 9.10 -17.69
N SER A 316 13.53 9.36 -16.62
CA SER A 316 14.51 10.44 -16.57
C SER A 316 15.64 10.13 -15.61
N GLN A 317 16.77 10.81 -15.80
CA GLN A 317 17.95 10.67 -14.96
C GLN A 317 18.69 12.00 -14.88
N GLY A 318 19.44 12.22 -13.82
CA GLY A 318 20.22 13.45 -13.64
C GLY A 318 21.07 13.42 -12.39
N ARG A 319 21.62 14.59 -12.03
CA ARG A 319 22.42 14.78 -10.83
C ARG A 319 21.86 15.90 -9.98
N ALA A 320 22.09 15.81 -8.68
CA ALA A 320 21.73 16.82 -7.71
C ALA A 320 22.90 17.16 -6.80
N VAL A 321 23.05 18.45 -6.48
CA VAL A 321 24.12 18.95 -5.60
C VAL A 321 23.47 19.79 -4.50
N LEU A 322 23.94 19.61 -3.25
CA LEU A 322 23.57 20.52 -2.17
C LEU A 322 24.45 21.77 -2.22
N VAL A 323 23.79 22.91 -2.30
CA VAL A 323 24.42 24.21 -2.19
C VAL A 323 24.00 24.80 -0.85
N HIS A 324 24.96 24.91 0.07
CA HIS A 324 24.78 25.70 1.27
C HIS A 324 24.95 27.17 0.89
N GLY A 325 24.00 28.02 1.27
CA GLY A 325 24.07 29.44 0.98
C GLY A 325 25.40 30.03 1.46
N SER A 326 26.31 30.30 0.53
CA SER A 326 27.42 31.21 0.75
C SER A 326 26.91 32.63 0.44
N ASP A 327 27.38 33.57 1.25
CA ASP A 327 27.08 35.00 1.24
C ASP A 327 26.66 35.56 -0.14
N GLY A 328 25.40 35.98 -0.26
CA GLY A 328 25.03 37.09 -1.14
C GLY A 328 25.36 36.95 -2.63
N SER A 329 25.25 35.76 -3.23
CA SER A 329 25.15 35.70 -4.70
C SER A 329 23.96 36.55 -5.12
N LEU A 330 24.24 37.70 -5.74
CA LEU A 330 23.23 38.64 -6.20
C LEU A 330 22.42 37.95 -7.29
N VAL A 331 21.25 37.41 -6.93
CA VAL A 331 20.26 36.95 -7.91
C VAL A 331 20.04 38.10 -8.88
N ALA A 332 20.33 37.87 -10.16
CA ALA A 332 20.16 38.88 -11.20
C ALA A 332 18.70 39.34 -11.17
N ARG A 333 18.50 40.63 -10.87
CA ARG A 333 17.16 41.23 -10.89
C ARG A 333 16.91 41.79 -12.27
N HIS A 334 15.80 41.41 -12.87
CA HIS A 334 15.35 41.92 -14.15
C HIS A 334 14.21 42.91 -13.95
N ASP A 335 14.21 44.00 -14.73
CA ASP A 335 13.12 44.97 -14.74
C ASP A 335 12.00 44.47 -15.65
N LEU A 336 10.86 44.11 -15.05
CA LEU A 336 9.70 43.61 -15.77
C LEU A 336 9.09 44.65 -16.72
N GLN A 337 9.23 45.95 -16.43
CA GLN A 337 8.71 47.01 -17.32
C GLN A 337 9.54 47.11 -18.59
N ASP A 338 10.87 47.04 -18.45
CA ASP A 338 11.80 47.04 -19.58
C ASP A 338 11.59 45.79 -20.45
N LEU A 339 11.56 44.60 -19.84
CA LEU A 339 11.26 43.35 -20.54
C LEU A 339 9.90 43.39 -21.24
N GLY A 340 8.88 43.96 -20.59
CA GLY A 340 7.56 44.14 -21.17
C GLY A 340 7.56 45.05 -22.40
N THR A 341 8.41 46.07 -22.41
CA THR A 341 8.60 46.97 -23.57
C THR A 341 9.33 46.27 -24.70
N GLN A 342 10.38 45.51 -24.39
CA GLN A 342 11.15 44.75 -25.39
C GLN A 342 10.33 43.60 -26.02
N CYS A 343 9.37 43.04 -25.28
CA CYS A 343 8.46 41.99 -25.75
C CYS A 343 7.14 42.53 -26.31
N ALA A 344 7.04 43.81 -26.69
CA ALA A 344 5.78 44.42 -27.12
C ALA A 344 5.43 44.21 -28.61
N VAL A 345 6.13 43.33 -29.34
CA VAL A 345 5.94 43.17 -30.80
C VAL A 345 4.67 42.38 -31.11
N ARG A 346 4.41 41.31 -30.37
CA ARG A 346 3.16 40.52 -30.48
C ARG A 346 2.69 40.10 -29.10
N GLU A 347 1.38 39.93 -28.98
CA GLU A 347 0.72 39.42 -27.79
C GLU A 347 -0.29 38.35 -28.18
N ARG A 348 -0.30 37.25 -27.41
CA ARG A 348 -1.28 36.18 -27.48
C ARG A 348 -1.91 36.05 -26.10
N ASP A 349 -3.22 35.95 -26.06
CA ASP A 349 -3.94 35.59 -24.85
C ASP A 349 -3.90 34.08 -24.60
N ALA A 350 -4.35 33.66 -23.42
CA ALA A 350 -4.45 32.26 -23.05
C ALA A 350 -5.21 31.42 -24.10
N ALA A 351 -6.34 31.93 -24.61
CA ALA A 351 -7.17 31.19 -25.56
C ALA A 351 -6.43 30.89 -26.86
N ALA A 352 -5.68 31.86 -27.39
CA ALA A 352 -4.84 31.68 -28.57
C ALA A 352 -3.69 30.68 -28.32
N CYS A 353 -3.02 30.79 -27.16
CA CYS A 353 -1.95 29.87 -26.78
C CYS A 353 -2.45 28.42 -26.65
N TYR A 354 -3.50 28.18 -25.86
CA TYR A 354 -4.04 26.84 -25.65
C TYR A 354 -4.73 26.26 -26.90
N GLY A 355 -5.31 27.11 -27.76
CA GLY A 355 -5.78 26.70 -29.08
C GLY A 355 -4.66 26.19 -29.98
N ALA A 356 -3.50 26.88 -29.98
CA ALA A 356 -2.31 26.43 -30.72
C ALA A 356 -1.73 25.13 -30.16
N PHE A 357 -1.65 25.00 -28.83
CA PHE A 357 -1.20 23.75 -28.18
C PHE A 357 -2.10 22.57 -28.53
N ALA A 358 -3.42 22.73 -28.47
CA ALA A 358 -4.37 21.68 -28.83
C ALA A 358 -4.21 21.23 -30.29
N ALA A 359 -3.97 22.16 -31.21
CA ALA A 359 -3.70 21.85 -32.63
C ALA A 359 -2.41 21.05 -32.84
N MET A 360 -1.44 21.14 -31.93
CA MET A 360 -0.19 20.35 -31.92
C MET A 360 -0.33 19.03 -31.15
N GLY A 361 -1.53 18.70 -30.66
CA GLY A 361 -1.78 17.51 -29.83
C GLY A 361 -1.40 17.66 -28.36
N LEU A 362 -1.19 18.88 -27.88
CA LEU A 362 -0.94 19.21 -26.48
C LEU A 362 -2.24 19.74 -25.84
N ALA A 363 -3.03 18.83 -25.28
CA ALA A 363 -4.31 19.13 -24.67
C ALA A 363 -4.16 19.40 -23.17
N TYR A 364 -4.05 20.68 -22.82
CA TYR A 364 -4.02 21.14 -21.44
C TYR A 364 -5.44 21.39 -20.91
N GLY A 365 -5.80 20.74 -19.81
CA GLY A 365 -7.05 20.99 -19.09
C GLY A 365 -6.92 22.16 -18.10
N PRO A 366 -8.02 22.58 -17.44
CA PRO A 366 -8.07 23.81 -16.65
C PRO A 366 -7.00 23.94 -15.56
N ALA A 367 -6.55 22.84 -14.96
CA ALA A 367 -5.52 22.88 -13.91
C ALA A 367 -4.10 23.12 -14.45
N MET A 368 -3.84 22.89 -15.74
CA MET A 368 -2.53 23.09 -16.37
C MET A 368 -2.52 24.32 -17.30
N GLN A 369 -3.58 25.13 -17.26
CA GLN A 369 -3.70 26.36 -18.03
C GLN A 369 -3.25 27.60 -17.22
N ALA A 370 -1.97 27.65 -16.85
CA ALA A 370 -1.41 28.74 -16.03
C ALA A 370 -0.92 29.95 -16.85
N LEU A 371 -0.69 29.82 -18.16
CA LEU A 371 -0.21 30.90 -19.03
C LEU A 371 -1.38 31.80 -19.42
N VAL A 372 -1.41 33.01 -18.86
CA VAL A 372 -2.49 33.99 -19.06
C VAL A 372 -2.28 34.82 -20.32
N SER A 373 -1.04 35.23 -20.56
CA SER A 373 -0.64 35.99 -21.75
C SER A 373 0.79 35.67 -22.12
N LEU A 374 1.09 35.77 -23.41
CA LEU A 374 2.42 35.55 -23.96
C LEU A 374 2.77 36.67 -24.92
N ARG A 375 3.82 37.39 -24.59
CA ARG A 375 4.34 38.51 -25.36
C ARG A 375 5.67 38.13 -26.00
N THR A 376 5.89 38.54 -27.25
CA THR A 376 7.14 38.27 -27.96
C THR A 376 7.74 39.54 -28.54
N GLY A 377 9.05 39.58 -28.60
CA GLY A 377 9.78 40.70 -29.19
C GLY A 377 11.26 40.41 -29.31
N GLN A 378 12.09 41.45 -29.29
CA GLN A 378 13.53 41.34 -29.52
C GLN A 378 14.32 42.06 -28.44
N ASP A 379 15.47 41.54 -28.08
CA ASP A 379 16.43 42.25 -27.22
C ASP A 379 17.18 43.34 -28.00
N ALA A 380 18.07 44.06 -27.31
CA ALA A 380 18.88 45.11 -27.93
C ALA A 380 19.81 44.60 -29.05
N GLN A 381 20.06 43.30 -29.11
CA GLN A 381 20.89 42.62 -30.10
C GLN A 381 20.05 41.98 -31.23
N GLY A 382 18.73 42.18 -31.23
CA GLY A 382 17.80 41.65 -32.21
C GLY A 382 17.46 40.16 -32.02
N GLN A 383 17.82 39.55 -30.89
CA GLN A 383 17.46 38.16 -30.59
C GLN A 383 16.03 38.08 -30.10
N VAL A 384 15.30 37.06 -30.56
CA VAL A 384 13.91 36.83 -30.17
C VAL A 384 13.84 36.41 -28.71
N GLN A 385 12.90 36.99 -27.99
CA GLN A 385 12.59 36.69 -26.60
C GLN A 385 11.08 36.70 -26.37
N ALA A 386 10.65 36.04 -25.30
CA ALA A 386 9.25 35.97 -24.91
C ALA A 386 9.08 36.28 -23.42
N LEU A 387 7.98 36.94 -23.06
CA LEU A 387 7.59 37.22 -21.70
C LEU A 387 6.18 36.66 -21.48
N GLY A 388 6.08 35.67 -20.59
CA GLY A 388 4.81 35.03 -20.23
C GLY A 388 4.32 35.51 -18.87
N GLN A 389 3.03 35.83 -18.78
CA GLN A 389 2.36 36.04 -17.49
C GLN A 389 1.74 34.74 -17.02
N LEU A 390 2.06 34.33 -15.79
CA LEU A 390 1.58 33.10 -15.18
C LEU A 390 0.65 33.40 -14.00
N GLU A 391 -0.45 32.65 -13.92
CA GLU A 391 -1.36 32.68 -12.78
C GLU A 391 -1.76 31.26 -12.39
N LEU A 392 -1.78 30.98 -11.10
CA LEU A 392 -2.21 29.69 -10.57
C LEU A 392 -3.72 29.50 -10.82
N PRO A 393 -4.13 28.47 -11.60
CA PRO A 393 -5.54 28.31 -11.94
C PRO A 393 -6.43 28.13 -10.70
N ALA A 394 -7.60 28.77 -10.70
CA ALA A 394 -8.53 28.77 -9.57
C ALA A 394 -8.87 27.34 -9.07
N VAL A 395 -8.96 26.38 -9.99
CA VAL A 395 -9.27 24.97 -9.70
C VAL A 395 -8.21 24.24 -8.87
N VAL A 396 -6.99 24.79 -8.73
CA VAL A 396 -5.89 24.22 -7.95
C VAL A 396 -5.38 25.14 -6.85
N GLN A 397 -6.03 26.28 -6.59
CA GLN A 397 -5.62 27.18 -5.49
C GLN A 397 -5.58 26.50 -4.11
N GLY A 398 -6.43 25.50 -3.88
CA GLY A 398 -6.41 24.68 -2.65
C GLY A 398 -5.10 23.92 -2.42
N HIS A 399 -4.33 23.67 -3.48
CA HIS A 399 -3.06 22.94 -3.45
C HIS A 399 -1.83 23.87 -3.42
N ALA A 400 -2.01 25.19 -3.42
CA ALA A 400 -0.92 26.17 -3.60
C ALA A 400 0.23 26.01 -2.59
N ARG A 401 -0.08 25.60 -1.35
CA ARG A 401 0.92 25.44 -0.27
C ARG A 401 1.54 24.04 -0.21
N GLU A 402 1.09 23.12 -1.04
CA GLU A 402 1.57 21.74 -1.05
C GLU A 402 2.84 21.56 -1.90
N PHE A 403 3.19 22.56 -2.73
CA PHE A 403 4.30 22.49 -3.67
C PHE A 403 5.17 23.75 -3.58
N GLU A 404 6.49 23.59 -3.45
CA GLU A 404 7.45 24.68 -3.66
C GLU A 404 7.50 25.08 -5.15
N LEU A 405 7.51 24.07 -6.02
CA LEU A 405 7.45 24.18 -7.48
C LEU A 405 6.08 23.67 -7.95
N HIS A 406 5.07 24.55 -7.97
CA HIS A 406 3.71 24.11 -8.34
C HIS A 406 3.67 23.63 -9.80
N PRO A 407 3.17 22.40 -10.09
CA PRO A 407 3.20 21.82 -11.43
C PRO A 407 2.62 22.73 -12.52
N SER A 408 1.47 23.36 -12.26
CA SER A 408 0.83 24.27 -13.22
C SER A 408 1.69 25.47 -13.61
N LEU A 409 2.37 26.10 -12.64
CA LEU A 409 3.18 27.30 -12.89
C LEU A 409 4.49 26.93 -13.58
N MET A 410 5.13 25.85 -13.13
CA MET A 410 6.35 25.34 -13.75
C MET A 410 6.13 24.91 -15.20
N ASP A 411 5.03 24.19 -15.46
CA ASP A 411 4.68 23.79 -16.82
C ASP A 411 4.27 25.00 -17.66
N GLY A 412 3.54 25.97 -17.09
CA GLY A 412 3.24 27.25 -17.72
C GLY A 412 4.50 28.02 -18.16
N ALA A 413 5.58 27.95 -17.37
CA ALA A 413 6.87 28.51 -17.75
C ALA A 413 7.46 27.82 -18.99
N LEU A 414 7.39 26.48 -19.05
CA LEU A 414 7.80 25.74 -20.25
C LEU A 414 6.89 26.03 -21.46
N GLN A 415 5.58 26.17 -21.25
CA GLN A 415 4.63 26.52 -22.30
C GLN A 415 4.96 27.88 -22.94
N ALA A 416 5.50 28.84 -22.17
CA ALA A 416 5.92 30.15 -22.70
C ALA A 416 7.06 30.06 -23.73
N THR A 417 7.81 28.95 -23.78
CA THR A 417 8.84 28.73 -24.82
C THR A 417 8.26 28.70 -26.23
N ALA A 418 6.97 28.41 -26.36
CA ALA A 418 6.25 28.48 -27.63
C ALA A 418 6.27 29.88 -28.24
N GLY A 419 6.52 30.93 -27.45
CA GLY A 419 6.68 32.30 -27.94
C GLY A 419 7.87 32.45 -28.90
N LEU A 420 8.89 31.60 -28.77
CA LEU A 420 10.04 31.59 -29.68
C LEU A 420 9.79 30.74 -30.94
N MET A 421 8.73 29.92 -30.97
CA MET A 421 8.53 28.88 -31.98
C MET A 421 7.29 29.08 -32.86
N LEU A 422 6.19 29.58 -32.28
CA LEU A 422 4.92 29.79 -32.98
C LEU A 422 5.00 30.86 -34.10
N ASP A 423 6.08 31.64 -34.13
CA ASP A 423 6.28 32.74 -35.08
C ASP A 423 7.17 32.37 -36.28
N GLU A 424 7.78 31.19 -36.32
CA GLU A 424 8.74 30.79 -37.37
C GLU A 424 8.12 30.24 -38.67
N GLY A 425 6.79 30.18 -38.78
CA GLY A 425 6.11 29.73 -40.01
C GLY A 425 6.41 28.27 -40.44
N GLY A 426 7.11 27.50 -39.61
CA GLY A 426 7.52 26.11 -39.87
C GLY A 426 6.89 25.15 -38.87
N GLY A 427 6.12 24.17 -39.39
CA GLY A 427 5.80 22.90 -38.75
C GLY A 427 4.94 22.93 -37.47
N HIS A 428 3.73 22.37 -37.56
CA HIS A 428 2.79 22.15 -36.45
C HIS A 428 3.22 21.04 -35.45
N GLN A 429 4.52 20.87 -35.21
CA GLN A 429 5.02 19.75 -34.41
C GLN A 429 5.38 20.22 -33.01
N ALA A 430 4.73 19.61 -32.01
CA ALA A 430 5.01 19.87 -30.61
C ALA A 430 6.49 19.58 -30.29
N THR A 431 7.21 20.57 -29.79
CA THR A 431 8.56 20.42 -29.24
C THR A 431 8.46 20.22 -27.73
N LEU A 432 8.92 19.07 -27.25
CA LEU A 432 9.00 18.79 -25.82
C LEU A 432 10.45 18.91 -25.35
N PRO A 433 10.70 19.43 -24.14
CA PRO A 433 12.02 19.39 -23.54
C PRO A 433 12.49 17.94 -23.40
N PHE A 434 13.69 17.64 -23.89
CA PHE A 434 14.32 16.32 -23.74
C PHE A 434 15.51 16.34 -22.76
N ALA A 435 16.02 17.53 -22.41
CA ALA A 435 17.08 17.69 -21.43
C ALA A 435 16.98 19.05 -20.72
N LEU A 436 17.56 19.12 -19.52
CA LEU A 436 17.72 20.31 -18.70
C LEU A 436 19.17 20.34 -18.20
N GLU A 437 19.90 21.41 -18.54
CA GLU A 437 21.28 21.57 -18.10
C GLU A 437 21.36 21.86 -16.60
N GLN A 438 20.51 22.77 -16.10
CA GLN A 438 20.54 23.21 -14.71
C GLN A 438 19.19 23.76 -14.28
N LEU A 439 18.78 23.48 -13.03
CA LEU A 439 17.65 24.12 -12.35
C LEU A 439 18.08 24.62 -10.98
N GLU A 440 17.99 25.93 -10.80
CA GLU A 440 18.18 26.64 -9.53
C GLU A 440 16.83 27.11 -8.99
N VAL A 441 16.60 26.90 -7.69
CA VAL A 441 15.37 27.31 -7.01
C VAL A 441 15.73 28.16 -5.80
N PHE A 442 15.52 29.46 -5.94
CA PHE A 442 15.80 30.44 -4.89
C PHE A 442 14.68 30.51 -3.84
N SER A 443 13.42 30.31 -4.27
CA SER A 443 12.24 30.33 -3.42
C SER A 443 11.08 29.60 -4.07
N ALA A 444 10.02 29.32 -3.30
CA ALA A 444 8.75 28.82 -3.82
C ALA A 444 8.18 29.77 -4.89
N VAL A 445 7.55 29.20 -5.92
CA VAL A 445 6.95 29.99 -7.01
C VAL A 445 5.63 30.61 -6.53
N PRO A 446 5.46 31.95 -6.62
CA PRO A 446 4.23 32.61 -6.18
C PRO A 446 3.05 32.30 -7.12
N ALA A 447 1.82 32.46 -6.61
CA ALA A 447 0.59 32.21 -7.37
C ALA A 447 0.42 33.11 -8.61
N GLN A 448 1.13 34.24 -8.67
CA GLN A 448 1.25 35.08 -9.86
C GLN A 448 2.73 35.30 -10.12
N ALA A 449 3.18 34.97 -11.33
CA ALA A 449 4.58 35.01 -11.70
C ALA A 449 4.74 35.50 -13.15
N TRP A 450 5.97 35.84 -13.51
CA TRP A 450 6.38 36.13 -14.88
C TRP A 450 7.51 35.17 -15.25
N VAL A 451 7.49 34.69 -16.49
CA VAL A 451 8.57 33.88 -17.08
C VAL A 451 9.17 34.65 -18.24
N TRP A 452 10.49 34.73 -18.30
CA TRP A 452 11.20 35.36 -19.41
C TRP A 452 12.00 34.30 -20.15
N VAL A 453 11.63 34.04 -21.39
CA VAL A 453 12.27 33.03 -22.23
C VAL A 453 13.17 33.67 -23.26
N ARG A 454 14.40 33.17 -23.37
CA ARG A 454 15.37 33.57 -24.40
C ARG A 454 16.23 32.38 -24.83
N TYR A 455 16.94 32.52 -25.95
CA TYR A 455 18.00 31.58 -26.28
C TYR A 455 19.19 31.74 -25.34
N SER A 456 19.74 30.62 -24.86
CA SER A 456 20.99 30.64 -24.11
C SER A 456 22.14 31.13 -24.99
N ALA A 457 23.19 31.66 -24.37
CA ALA A 457 24.37 32.13 -25.08
C ALA A 457 24.92 31.05 -26.04
N GLY A 458 25.04 31.41 -27.33
CA GLY A 458 25.53 30.52 -28.38
C GLY A 458 24.47 29.65 -29.04
N SER A 459 23.22 29.65 -28.57
CA SER A 459 22.10 28.98 -29.25
C SER A 459 21.26 29.96 -30.06
N ARG A 460 20.69 29.48 -31.17
CA ARG A 460 19.85 30.25 -32.09
C ARG A 460 18.66 29.40 -32.53
N ALA A 461 17.67 30.08 -33.09
CA ALA A 461 16.44 29.43 -33.57
C ALA A 461 16.68 28.37 -34.66
N GLN A 462 17.77 28.49 -35.43
CA GLN A 462 18.10 27.57 -36.52
C GLN A 462 18.83 26.30 -36.05
N ASP A 463 19.20 26.22 -34.76
CA ASP A 463 19.94 25.07 -34.25
C ASP A 463 19.05 23.82 -34.18
N ALA A 464 19.64 22.66 -34.49
CA ALA A 464 18.96 21.37 -34.37
C ALA A 464 18.58 21.05 -32.91
N VAL A 465 19.38 21.54 -31.96
CA VAL A 465 19.10 21.51 -30.52
C VAL A 465 19.14 22.94 -30.02
N ARG A 466 17.96 23.46 -29.64
CA ARG A 466 17.80 24.82 -29.14
C ARG A 466 17.96 24.81 -27.62
N LYS A 467 18.89 25.61 -27.11
CA LYS A 467 19.09 25.80 -25.67
C LYS A 467 18.43 27.11 -25.24
N LEU A 468 17.59 27.06 -24.23
CA LEU A 468 16.79 28.18 -23.74
C LEU A 468 17.08 28.45 -22.26
N ASP A 469 17.05 29.73 -21.89
CA ASP A 469 17.02 30.19 -20.49
C ASP A 469 15.59 30.65 -20.17
N LEU A 470 15.11 30.33 -18.95
CA LEU A 470 13.78 30.67 -18.42
C LEU A 470 13.87 31.38 -17.08
#